data_AF-A0A6I9S060-F1
#
_entry.id   AF-A0A6I9S060-F1
#
_cell.length_a   1.000
_cell.length_b   1.000
_cell.length_c   1.000
_cell.angle_alpha   90.00
_cell.angle_beta   90.00
_cell.angle_gamma   90.00
#
_symmetry.space_group_name_H-M   'P 1'
#
loop_
_entity.id
_entity.type
_entity.pdbx_description
1 polymer ?
#
loop_
_entity_poly.entity_id
_entity_poly.type
_entity_poly.pdbx_seq_one_letter_code
_entity_poly.pdbx_strand_id
1 'polypeptide(L)'
;MAVRICRLLLLFWLFSGQVLQILCLTIGINYGQIANNLPPPTRVAGLLQSLNISRVKLYDADQNVLSAFLNTNIEFIIGIGNENVSTMTDSTKAQVWLQQHVQPYIPHTRITCITIGNEVFTSNDTVLKSNLLPAMQSVYQALVALGLDKQVNVTTAHSLDILGNSYPPSSGSFRQDLAEYIHPLLNFHSMTKSPFLVNAYPYFAYKANPNTVSLEYVLFQPNSGITDPNTNLNYDNMLYAQIDSVYTAIQGMGHTDIDVRISETGWPSKGDPDEVGATPDNAAMYNGNLLRRIAMNQGTPLKPSVPIDIYVFALFNEDLKPGSTSERNYGLFYPDGTPVYNIGLHGYLRPMSSSCKLMANPLEILNSEVR
;
A
#
# COMPACT_ATOMS: atom_id res chain seq x y z
N MET A 1 31.19 19.56 48.33
CA MET A 1 31.50 19.67 46.88
C MET A 1 30.99 18.48 46.08
N ALA A 2 31.07 17.24 46.59
CA ALA A 2 30.60 16.02 45.90
C ALA A 2 29.09 15.95 45.61
N VAL A 3 28.22 16.46 46.49
CA VAL A 3 26.75 16.39 46.31
C VAL A 3 26.23 17.31 45.19
N ARG A 4 26.96 18.39 44.86
CA ARG A 4 26.59 19.28 43.73
C ARG A 4 26.98 18.68 42.37
N ILE A 5 28.01 17.84 42.32
CA ILE A 5 28.47 17.18 41.09
C ILE A 5 27.52 16.03 40.70
N CYS A 6 26.98 15.28 41.67
CA CYS A 6 25.97 14.24 41.38
C CYS A 6 24.65 14.81 40.83
N ARG A 7 24.20 15.99 41.26
CA ARG A 7 22.97 16.61 40.73
C ARG A 7 23.12 17.10 39.28
N LEU A 8 24.32 17.55 38.88
CA LEU A 8 24.62 17.94 37.50
C LEU A 8 24.72 16.72 36.56
N LEU A 9 25.22 15.58 37.04
CA LEU A 9 25.28 14.34 36.26
C LEU A 9 23.90 13.68 36.07
N LEU A 10 23.00 13.78 37.06
CA LEU A 10 21.61 13.33 36.95
C LEU A 10 20.76 14.20 36.01
N LEU A 11 21.04 15.51 35.91
CA LEU A 11 20.38 16.40 34.95
C LEU A 11 20.85 16.15 33.51
N PHE A 12 22.11 15.74 33.29
CA PHE A 12 22.59 15.36 31.96
C PHE A 12 22.00 14.02 31.47
N TRP A 13 21.66 13.10 32.39
CA TRP A 13 20.98 11.83 32.05
C TRP A 13 19.48 11.98 31.81
N LEU A 14 18.84 13.05 32.33
CA LEU A 14 17.43 13.35 32.08
C LEU A 14 17.20 14.13 30.78
N PHE A 15 18.25 14.71 30.18
CA PHE A 15 18.16 15.42 28.89
C PHE A 15 18.77 14.66 27.71
N SER A 16 19.37 13.49 27.92
CA SER A 16 19.84 12.61 26.82
C SER A 16 18.75 11.70 26.24
N GLY A 17 17.52 11.78 26.75
CA GLY A 17 16.41 10.87 26.44
C GLY A 17 15.40 11.34 25.39
N GLN A 18 15.65 12.43 24.67
CA GLN A 18 14.83 12.84 23.52
C GLN A 18 15.70 13.02 22.28
N VAL A 19 16.40 11.96 21.90
CA VAL A 19 16.69 11.78 20.47
C VAL A 19 15.32 11.52 19.85
N LEU A 20 14.74 12.55 19.23
CA LEU A 20 13.68 12.37 18.26
C LEU A 20 14.31 11.49 17.17
N GLN A 21 14.16 10.16 17.29
CA GLN A 21 14.40 9.30 16.15
C GLN A 21 13.41 9.79 15.11
N ILE A 22 13.91 10.53 14.12
CA ILE A 22 13.24 10.67 12.85
C ILE A 22 13.22 9.24 12.32
N LEU A 23 12.19 8.49 12.72
CA LEU A 23 11.88 7.19 12.18
C LEU A 23 11.62 7.47 10.70
N CYS A 24 12.60 7.17 9.86
CA CYS A 24 12.36 6.96 8.45
C CYS A 24 11.51 5.69 8.38
N LEU A 25 10.20 5.86 8.55
CA LEU A 25 9.25 4.78 8.39
C LEU A 25 9.35 4.37 6.92
N THR A 26 9.85 3.17 6.67
CA THR A 26 9.75 2.51 5.36
C THR A 26 8.31 2.05 5.17
N ILE A 27 7.37 3.00 5.17
CA ILE A 27 5.95 2.76 4.92
C ILE A 27 5.62 3.15 3.48
N GLY A 28 4.84 2.31 2.82
CA GLY A 28 4.16 2.66 1.60
C GLY A 28 2.78 3.25 1.87
N ILE A 29 2.29 4.07 0.94
CA ILE A 29 0.90 4.54 0.99
C ILE A 29 0.23 4.38 -0.36
N ASN A 30 -1.02 3.95 -0.36
CA ASN A 30 -1.84 3.92 -1.55
C ASN A 30 -2.32 5.35 -1.82
N TYR A 31 -1.99 5.88 -3.00
CA TYR A 31 -2.49 7.16 -3.47
C TYR A 31 -3.64 6.89 -4.45
N GLY A 32 -4.83 6.67 -3.88
CA GLY A 32 -6.07 6.54 -4.64
C GLY A 32 -6.52 7.88 -5.24
N GLN A 33 -7.12 7.81 -6.43
CA GLN A 33 -7.52 8.97 -7.23
C GLN A 33 -8.99 8.94 -7.64
N ILE A 34 -9.82 8.08 -7.04
CA ILE A 34 -11.25 7.99 -7.34
C ILE A 34 -12.01 9.08 -6.55
N ALA A 35 -11.72 10.34 -6.90
CA ALA A 35 -12.28 11.52 -6.30
C ALA A 35 -12.17 12.74 -7.22
N ASN A 36 -13.00 13.77 -6.98
CA ASN A 36 -12.98 15.01 -7.79
C ASN A 36 -12.47 16.25 -7.03
N ASN A 37 -12.05 16.08 -5.78
CA ASN A 37 -11.67 17.16 -4.87
C ASN A 37 -10.24 17.05 -4.33
N LEU A 38 -9.44 16.12 -4.88
CA LEU A 38 -8.06 15.89 -4.45
C LEU A 38 -7.14 17.05 -4.82
N PRO A 39 -6.07 17.30 -4.03
CA PRO A 39 -5.09 18.30 -4.37
C PRO A 39 -4.27 17.87 -5.60
N PRO A 40 -3.72 18.82 -6.37
CA PRO A 40 -2.86 18.51 -7.51
C PRO A 40 -1.66 17.63 -7.13
N PRO A 41 -1.19 16.72 -8.00
CA PRO A 41 -0.11 15.78 -7.65
C PRO A 41 1.18 16.43 -7.15
N THR A 42 1.53 17.64 -7.61
CA THR A 42 2.70 18.39 -7.13
C THR A 42 2.59 18.79 -5.65
N ARG A 43 1.38 19.09 -5.17
CA ARG A 43 1.13 19.35 -3.75
C ARG A 43 1.19 18.04 -2.95
N VAL A 44 0.70 16.95 -3.53
CA VAL A 44 0.77 15.61 -2.91
C VAL A 44 2.22 15.16 -2.75
N ALA A 45 3.07 15.37 -3.75
CA ALA A 45 4.51 15.11 -3.64
C ALA A 45 5.13 15.86 -2.45
N GLY A 46 4.82 17.15 -2.31
CA GLY A 46 5.28 17.96 -1.17
C GLY A 46 4.76 17.46 0.19
N LEU A 47 3.50 17.01 0.25
CA LEU A 47 2.92 16.41 1.45
C LEU A 47 3.66 15.14 1.85
N LEU A 48 3.85 14.21 0.91
CA LEU A 48 4.50 12.93 1.18
C LEU A 48 5.96 13.11 1.62
N GLN A 49 6.69 14.04 0.99
CA GLN A 49 8.03 14.44 1.45
C GLN A 49 8.01 14.98 2.88
N SER A 50 7.03 15.83 3.23
CA SER A 50 6.91 16.36 4.61
C SER A 50 6.57 15.28 5.65
N LEU A 51 5.94 14.19 5.22
CA LEU A 51 5.59 13.03 6.03
C LEU A 51 6.70 11.99 6.12
N ASN A 52 7.83 12.18 5.42
CA ASN A 52 8.87 11.17 5.22
C ASN A 52 8.34 9.85 4.63
N ILE A 53 7.27 9.91 3.82
CA ILE A 53 6.77 8.75 3.09
C ILE A 53 7.59 8.61 1.81
N SER A 54 8.30 7.49 1.68
CA SER A 54 9.22 7.24 0.58
C SER A 54 8.69 6.26 -0.47
N ARG A 55 7.48 5.72 -0.30
CA ARG A 55 6.91 4.70 -1.20
C ARG A 55 5.43 4.94 -1.44
N VAL A 56 5.01 4.85 -2.70
CA VAL A 56 3.63 5.09 -3.14
C VAL A 56 3.17 3.95 -4.04
N LYS A 57 1.94 3.50 -3.86
CA LYS A 57 1.25 2.62 -4.80
C LYS A 57 0.13 3.38 -5.49
N LEU A 58 0.15 3.36 -6.82
CA LEU A 58 -0.91 3.81 -7.71
C LEU A 58 -1.65 2.60 -8.28
N TYR A 59 -2.91 2.81 -8.65
CA TYR A 59 -3.75 1.78 -9.29
C TYR A 59 -3.68 1.82 -10.82
N ASP A 60 -3.02 2.84 -11.36
CA ASP A 60 -2.78 3.06 -12.77
C ASP A 60 -1.33 3.53 -12.99
N ALA A 61 -1.05 4.09 -14.16
CA ALA A 61 0.20 4.78 -14.47
C ALA A 61 -0.05 6.23 -14.90
N ASP A 62 -0.76 7.01 -14.07
CA ASP A 62 -1.07 8.42 -14.32
C ASP A 62 0.22 9.24 -14.52
N GLN A 63 0.39 9.69 -15.76
CA GLN A 63 1.53 10.47 -16.21
C GLN A 63 1.65 11.83 -15.49
N ASN A 64 0.54 12.43 -15.07
CA ASN A 64 0.55 13.68 -14.32
C ASN A 64 1.13 13.48 -12.93
N VAL A 65 0.79 12.35 -12.29
CA VAL A 65 1.36 11.96 -11.00
C VAL A 65 2.84 11.64 -11.17
N LEU A 66 3.21 10.73 -12.06
CA LEU A 66 4.61 10.34 -12.24
C LEU A 66 5.53 11.53 -12.58
N SER A 67 5.03 12.50 -13.35
CA SER A 67 5.76 13.75 -13.67
C SER A 67 5.91 14.65 -12.45
N ALA A 68 4.89 14.75 -11.60
CA ALA A 68 4.94 15.60 -10.40
C ALA A 68 5.93 15.10 -9.34
N PHE A 69 6.35 13.83 -9.44
CA PHE A 69 7.26 13.17 -8.50
C PHE A 69 8.69 13.01 -9.02
N LEU A 70 9.03 13.61 -10.17
CA LEU A 70 10.39 13.61 -10.70
C LEU A 70 11.39 14.13 -9.65
N ASN A 71 12.47 13.38 -9.44
CA ASN A 71 13.57 13.68 -8.52
C ASN A 71 13.18 13.77 -7.03
N THR A 72 12.02 13.23 -6.63
CA THR A 72 11.60 13.20 -5.23
C THR A 72 12.22 12.06 -4.42
N ASN A 73 12.83 11.07 -5.09
CA ASN A 73 13.30 9.78 -4.55
C ASN A 73 12.19 8.86 -3.99
N ILE A 74 10.91 9.23 -4.16
CA ILE A 74 9.79 8.37 -3.78
C ILE A 74 9.69 7.21 -4.78
N GLU A 75 9.61 5.99 -4.25
CA GLU A 75 9.45 4.77 -5.04
C GLU A 75 7.98 4.54 -5.38
N PHE A 76 7.73 4.00 -6.58
CA PHE A 76 6.39 3.76 -7.10
C PHE A 76 6.17 2.28 -7.43
N ILE A 77 5.06 1.76 -6.91
CA ILE A 77 4.30 0.70 -7.56
C ILE A 77 3.24 1.37 -8.45
N ILE A 78 3.19 1.00 -9.72
CA ILE A 78 2.16 1.45 -10.67
C ILE A 78 1.31 0.28 -11.15
N GLY A 79 0.08 0.56 -11.61
CA GLY A 79 -0.88 -0.47 -11.98
C GLY A 79 -1.21 -0.53 -13.47
N ILE A 80 -1.44 -1.74 -13.95
CA ILE A 80 -2.25 -2.02 -15.14
C ILE A 80 -3.59 -2.54 -14.64
N GLY A 81 -4.67 -1.79 -14.89
CA GLY A 81 -6.01 -2.14 -14.42
C GLY A 81 -6.55 -3.44 -15.02
N ASN A 82 -7.56 -4.03 -14.34
CA ASN A 82 -8.17 -5.30 -14.72
C ASN A 82 -8.69 -5.28 -16.17
N GLU A 83 -9.22 -4.16 -16.63
CA GLU A 83 -9.71 -3.93 -18.00
C GLU A 83 -8.63 -4.07 -19.08
N ASN A 84 -7.36 -3.94 -18.70
CA ASN A 84 -6.21 -4.01 -19.61
C ASN A 84 -5.44 -5.33 -19.55
N VAL A 85 -5.75 -6.23 -18.60
CA VAL A 85 -5.04 -7.50 -18.41
C VAL A 85 -5.05 -8.35 -19.68
N SER A 86 -6.21 -8.53 -20.32
CA SER A 86 -6.33 -9.30 -21.57
C SER A 86 -5.48 -8.70 -22.70
N THR A 87 -5.45 -7.37 -22.82
CA THR A 87 -4.63 -6.68 -23.82
C THR A 87 -3.13 -6.91 -23.61
N MET A 88 -2.69 -6.98 -22.35
CA MET A 88 -1.28 -7.18 -22.00
C MET A 88 -0.77 -8.60 -22.26
N THR A 89 -1.63 -9.55 -22.63
CA THR A 89 -1.17 -10.86 -23.11
C THR A 89 -0.39 -10.75 -24.42
N ASP A 90 -0.63 -9.70 -25.22
CA ASP A 90 0.13 -9.39 -26.43
C ASP A 90 1.44 -8.67 -26.07
N SER A 91 2.57 -9.33 -26.36
CA SER A 91 3.92 -8.80 -26.12
C SER A 91 4.19 -7.43 -26.76
N THR A 92 3.63 -7.15 -27.94
CA THR A 92 3.79 -5.85 -28.61
C THR A 92 3.04 -4.77 -27.84
N LYS A 93 1.84 -5.08 -27.34
CA LYS A 93 1.06 -4.15 -26.52
C LYS A 93 1.73 -3.89 -25.18
N ALA A 94 2.27 -4.93 -24.54
CA ALA A 94 3.04 -4.80 -23.31
C ALA A 94 4.28 -3.90 -23.51
N GLN A 95 5.03 -4.10 -24.61
CA GLN A 95 6.18 -3.26 -24.93
C GLN A 95 5.81 -1.79 -25.16
N VAL A 96 4.75 -1.53 -25.94
CA VAL A 96 4.24 -0.17 -26.19
C VAL A 96 3.81 0.48 -24.88
N TRP A 97 3.14 -0.25 -24.00
CA TRP A 97 2.73 0.26 -22.69
C TRP A 97 3.95 0.69 -21.85
N LEU A 98 5.01 -0.12 -21.77
CA LEU A 98 6.23 0.24 -21.04
C LEU A 98 6.94 1.47 -21.63
N GLN A 99 7.00 1.57 -22.97
CA GLN A 99 7.56 2.72 -23.67
C GLN A 99 6.80 4.03 -23.36
N GLN A 100 5.49 3.94 -23.14
CA GLN A 100 4.64 5.09 -22.86
C GLN A 100 4.57 5.46 -21.38
N HIS A 101 4.56 4.47 -20.48
CA HIS A 101 4.22 4.66 -19.07
C HIS A 101 5.39 4.46 -18.10
N VAL A 102 6.51 3.89 -18.55
CA VAL A 102 7.65 3.57 -17.67
C VAL A 102 8.94 4.25 -18.14
N GLN A 103 9.34 4.03 -19.39
CA GLN A 103 10.61 4.56 -19.92
C GLN A 103 10.76 6.08 -19.81
N PRO A 104 9.73 6.92 -20.03
CA PRO A 104 9.88 8.37 -19.95
C PRO A 104 10.22 8.88 -18.55
N TYR A 105 9.94 8.09 -17.51
CA TYR A 105 10.06 8.51 -16.11
C TYR A 105 11.32 7.99 -15.45
N ILE A 106 11.84 6.83 -15.87
CA ILE A 106 13.10 6.29 -15.34
C ILE A 106 14.30 7.05 -15.93
N PRO A 107 15.32 7.42 -15.13
CA PRO A 107 15.51 7.10 -13.71
C PRO A 107 14.97 8.16 -12.73
N HIS A 108 14.39 9.26 -13.22
CA HIS A 108 14.02 10.41 -12.40
C HIS A 108 12.83 10.16 -11.46
N THR A 109 11.92 9.27 -11.83
CA THR A 109 10.88 8.71 -10.94
C THR A 109 11.20 7.24 -10.71
N ARG A 110 11.26 6.83 -9.43
CA ARG A 110 11.72 5.50 -9.04
C ARG A 110 10.59 4.48 -9.13
N ILE A 111 10.18 4.11 -10.34
CA ILE A 111 9.26 2.99 -10.55
C ILE A 111 10.02 1.70 -10.23
N THR A 112 9.53 0.93 -9.25
CA THR A 112 10.18 -0.31 -8.77
C THR A 112 9.30 -1.54 -8.97
N CYS A 113 8.00 -1.36 -9.24
CA CYS A 113 7.08 -2.46 -9.43
C CYS A 113 5.91 -2.08 -10.35
N ILE A 114 5.43 -3.06 -11.12
CA ILE A 114 4.19 -2.98 -11.90
C ILE A 114 3.25 -4.08 -11.40
N THR A 115 2.04 -3.71 -10.98
CA THR A 115 0.97 -4.67 -10.67
C THR A 115 0.09 -4.89 -11.89
N ILE A 116 -0.10 -6.15 -12.27
CA ILE A 116 -1.00 -6.57 -13.34
C ILE A 116 -2.33 -7.00 -12.72
N GLY A 117 -3.35 -6.16 -12.91
CA GLY A 117 -4.63 -6.30 -12.24
C GLY A 117 -4.56 -6.08 -10.73
N ASN A 118 -5.75 -6.03 -10.13
CA ASN A 118 -5.97 -5.94 -8.69
C ASN A 118 -7.14 -6.85 -8.32
N GLU A 119 -6.89 -7.78 -7.39
CA GLU A 119 -7.86 -8.74 -6.86
C GLU A 119 -8.58 -9.58 -7.93
N VAL A 120 -7.90 -9.89 -9.04
CA VAL A 120 -8.46 -10.59 -10.22
C VAL A 120 -9.29 -11.84 -9.86
N PHE A 121 -8.87 -12.59 -8.84
CA PHE A 121 -9.53 -13.83 -8.44
C PHE A 121 -10.82 -13.68 -7.64
N THR A 122 -11.22 -12.45 -7.25
CA THR A 122 -12.54 -12.18 -6.65
C THR A 122 -13.64 -12.11 -7.71
N SER A 123 -13.28 -11.83 -8.97
CA SER A 123 -14.20 -11.84 -10.10
C SER A 123 -14.66 -13.25 -10.48
N ASN A 124 -15.81 -13.36 -11.14
CA ASN A 124 -16.25 -14.60 -11.80
C ASN A 124 -15.83 -14.68 -13.28
N ASP A 125 -15.08 -13.68 -13.77
CA ASP A 125 -14.58 -13.63 -15.14
C ASP A 125 -13.43 -14.62 -15.34
N THR A 126 -13.72 -15.76 -15.97
CA THR A 126 -12.74 -16.81 -16.25
C THR A 126 -11.68 -16.39 -17.26
N VAL A 127 -12.00 -15.47 -18.18
CA VAL A 127 -11.05 -14.93 -19.16
C VAL A 127 -10.04 -14.03 -18.46
N LEU A 128 -10.51 -13.18 -17.54
CA LEU A 128 -9.62 -12.34 -16.74
C LEU A 128 -8.65 -13.18 -15.89
N LYS A 129 -9.16 -14.25 -15.25
CA LYS A 129 -8.32 -15.17 -14.45
C LYS A 129 -7.27 -15.88 -15.30
N SER A 130 -7.66 -16.41 -16.46
CA SER A 130 -6.73 -17.15 -17.34
C SER A 130 -5.70 -16.24 -18.01
N ASN A 131 -6.03 -14.97 -18.24
CA ASN A 131 -5.12 -14.00 -18.86
C ASN A 131 -4.12 -13.36 -17.90
N LEU A 132 -4.30 -13.49 -16.58
CA LEU A 132 -3.44 -12.84 -15.59
C LEU A 132 -1.96 -13.23 -15.73
N LEU A 133 -1.64 -14.52 -15.68
CA LEU A 133 -0.26 -14.98 -15.79
C LEU A 133 0.36 -14.68 -17.18
N PRO A 134 -0.32 -14.96 -18.31
CA PRO A 134 0.19 -14.55 -19.62
C PRO A 134 0.49 -13.04 -19.73
N ALA A 135 -0.36 -12.18 -19.15
CA ALA A 135 -0.12 -10.74 -19.12
C ALA A 135 1.12 -10.38 -18.29
N MET A 136 1.28 -10.98 -17.09
CA MET A 136 2.49 -10.80 -16.27
C MET A 136 3.76 -11.24 -17.01
N GLN A 137 3.70 -12.37 -17.71
CA GLN A 137 4.82 -12.88 -18.50
C GLN A 137 5.17 -11.93 -19.65
N SER A 138 4.18 -11.46 -20.42
CA SER A 138 4.40 -10.53 -21.53
C SER A 138 5.00 -9.20 -21.07
N VAL A 139 4.51 -8.62 -19.96
CA VAL A 139 5.09 -7.40 -19.39
C VAL A 139 6.51 -7.63 -18.86
N TYR A 140 6.77 -8.74 -18.19
CA TYR A 140 8.12 -9.08 -17.72
C TYR A 140 9.10 -9.28 -18.88
N GLN A 141 8.73 -10.01 -19.93
CA GLN A 141 9.59 -10.17 -21.11
C GLN A 141 9.88 -8.83 -21.79
N ALA A 142 8.90 -7.93 -21.84
CA ALA A 142 9.11 -6.60 -22.37
C ALA A 142 10.06 -5.77 -21.47
N LEU A 143 10.01 -5.90 -20.14
CA LEU A 143 11.00 -5.29 -19.25
C LEU A 143 12.41 -5.86 -19.48
N VAL A 144 12.54 -7.17 -19.65
CA VAL A 144 13.83 -7.83 -19.98
C VAL A 144 14.39 -7.28 -21.29
N ALA A 145 13.55 -7.16 -22.34
CA ALA A 145 13.97 -6.62 -23.63
C ALA A 145 14.43 -5.15 -23.54
N LEU A 146 13.91 -4.38 -22.58
CA LEU A 146 14.31 -3.00 -22.30
C LEU A 146 15.48 -2.90 -21.30
N GLY A 147 15.95 -4.01 -20.74
CA GLY A 147 16.99 -4.04 -19.70
C GLY A 147 16.55 -3.48 -18.35
N LEU A 148 15.24 -3.47 -18.06
CA LEU A 148 14.64 -2.91 -16.86
C LEU A 148 14.24 -3.97 -15.82
N ASP A 149 14.38 -5.26 -16.12
CA ASP A 149 13.95 -6.38 -15.26
C ASP A 149 14.71 -6.48 -13.92
N LYS A 150 15.86 -5.81 -13.80
CA LYS A 150 16.61 -5.70 -12.53
C LYS A 150 16.17 -4.53 -11.66
N GLN A 151 15.43 -3.59 -12.22
CA GLN A 151 14.95 -2.39 -11.52
C GLN A 151 13.45 -2.47 -11.21
N VAL A 152 12.67 -3.07 -12.09
CA VAL A 152 11.20 -3.09 -12.03
C VAL A 152 10.71 -4.54 -11.95
N ASN A 153 10.04 -4.86 -10.85
CA ASN A 153 9.38 -6.15 -10.68
C ASN A 153 8.00 -6.16 -11.33
N VAL A 154 7.54 -7.35 -11.76
CA VAL A 154 6.14 -7.57 -12.17
C VAL A 154 5.47 -8.48 -11.16
N THR A 155 4.30 -8.07 -10.68
CA THR A 155 3.50 -8.82 -9.71
C THR A 155 2.02 -8.56 -9.96
N THR A 156 1.15 -9.06 -9.07
CA THR A 156 -0.28 -8.77 -9.01
C THR A 156 -0.68 -8.70 -7.53
N ALA A 157 -1.72 -7.93 -7.22
CA ALA A 157 -2.24 -7.81 -5.86
C ALA A 157 -3.48 -8.68 -5.68
N HIS A 158 -3.54 -9.45 -4.60
CA HIS A 158 -4.63 -10.36 -4.33
C HIS A 158 -5.41 -10.00 -3.06
N SER A 159 -6.74 -10.14 -3.10
CA SER A 159 -7.55 -10.23 -1.87
C SER A 159 -7.17 -11.49 -1.11
N LEU A 160 -7.33 -11.49 0.22
CA LEU A 160 -7.22 -12.70 1.03
C LEU A 160 -8.31 -13.74 0.76
N ASP A 161 -9.36 -13.40 -0.01
CA ASP A 161 -10.41 -14.34 -0.46
C ASP A 161 -9.90 -15.45 -1.40
N ILE A 162 -8.62 -15.40 -1.78
CA ILE A 162 -7.93 -16.49 -2.46
C ILE A 162 -7.60 -17.66 -1.51
N LEU A 163 -7.64 -17.45 -0.20
CA LEU A 163 -7.41 -18.49 0.81
C LEU A 163 -8.68 -19.32 1.00
N GLY A 164 -8.52 -20.64 0.99
CA GLY A 164 -9.58 -21.59 1.34
C GLY A 164 -9.61 -21.84 2.84
N ASN A 165 -8.43 -22.08 3.42
CA ASN A 165 -8.26 -22.12 4.86
C ASN A 165 -7.25 -21.05 5.31
N SER A 166 -7.55 -20.40 6.42
CA SER A 166 -6.70 -19.35 7.01
C SER A 166 -6.65 -19.43 8.54
N TYR A 167 -7.31 -20.42 9.14
CA TYR A 167 -7.32 -20.64 10.58
C TYR A 167 -7.20 -22.14 10.95
N PRO A 168 -6.25 -22.51 11.82
CA PRO A 168 -5.17 -21.65 12.34
C PRO A 168 -4.16 -21.30 11.22
N PRO A 169 -3.28 -20.29 11.40
CA PRO A 169 -2.38 -19.84 10.33
C PRO A 169 -1.51 -20.93 9.70
N SER A 170 -1.03 -21.89 10.52
CA SER A 170 -0.29 -23.08 10.08
C SER A 170 -1.07 -24.05 9.18
N SER A 171 -2.37 -23.86 9.04
CA SER A 171 -3.23 -24.62 8.13
C SER A 171 -3.63 -23.80 6.89
N GLY A 172 -2.99 -22.65 6.68
CA GLY A 172 -3.20 -21.78 5.53
C GLY A 172 -3.09 -22.53 4.20
N SER A 173 -4.11 -22.38 3.35
CA SER A 173 -4.13 -22.98 2.02
C SER A 173 -4.92 -22.11 1.06
N PHE A 174 -4.51 -22.08 -0.21
CA PHE A 174 -5.30 -21.44 -1.26
C PHE A 174 -6.56 -22.25 -1.56
N ARG A 175 -7.60 -21.57 -2.06
CA ARG A 175 -8.81 -22.23 -2.52
C ARG A 175 -8.49 -23.22 -3.64
N GLN A 176 -9.12 -24.40 -3.56
CA GLN A 176 -8.88 -25.48 -4.51
C GLN A 176 -9.26 -25.09 -5.95
N ASP A 177 -10.33 -24.30 -6.13
CA ASP A 177 -10.79 -23.85 -7.45
C ASP A 177 -9.87 -22.80 -8.08
N LEU A 178 -8.94 -22.22 -7.32
CA LEU A 178 -7.95 -21.27 -7.82
C LEU A 178 -6.56 -21.89 -7.99
N ALA A 179 -6.37 -23.14 -7.56
CA ALA A 179 -5.05 -23.79 -7.52
C ALA A 179 -4.40 -23.87 -8.91
N GLU A 180 -5.18 -24.09 -9.97
CA GLU A 180 -4.69 -24.15 -11.35
C GLU A 180 -4.10 -22.81 -11.85
N TYR A 181 -4.58 -21.68 -11.30
CA TYR A 181 -4.07 -20.35 -11.62
C TYR A 181 -2.93 -19.92 -10.69
N ILE A 182 -3.06 -20.19 -9.39
CA ILE A 182 -2.11 -19.74 -8.38
C ILE A 182 -0.78 -20.51 -8.47
N HIS A 183 -0.81 -21.83 -8.65
CA HIS A 183 0.42 -22.62 -8.72
C HIS A 183 1.40 -22.13 -9.80
N PRO A 184 1.00 -21.91 -11.07
CA PRO A 184 1.92 -21.35 -12.07
C PRO A 184 2.28 -19.87 -11.82
N LEU A 185 1.43 -19.08 -11.14
CA LEU A 185 1.79 -17.73 -10.67
C LEU A 185 2.93 -17.78 -9.64
N LEU A 186 2.89 -18.70 -8.67
CA LEU A 186 3.96 -18.85 -7.69
C LEU A 186 5.28 -19.26 -8.35
N ASN A 187 5.24 -20.14 -9.36
CA ASN A 187 6.41 -20.45 -10.17
C ASN A 187 7.00 -19.21 -10.85
N PHE A 188 6.14 -18.33 -11.37
CA PHE A 188 6.58 -17.06 -11.94
C PHE A 188 7.22 -16.13 -10.89
N HIS A 189 6.63 -15.98 -9.71
CA HIS A 189 7.21 -15.20 -8.62
C HIS A 189 8.58 -15.74 -8.17
N SER A 190 8.70 -17.06 -8.00
CA SER A 190 9.95 -17.72 -7.63
C SER A 190 11.03 -17.56 -8.73
N MET A 191 10.66 -17.69 -10.01
CA MET A 191 11.58 -17.49 -11.15
C MET A 191 12.07 -16.03 -11.26
N THR A 192 11.17 -15.07 -11.13
CA THR A 192 11.47 -13.64 -11.33
C THR A 192 11.95 -12.93 -10.07
N LYS A 193 11.90 -13.60 -8.92
CA LYS A 193 12.17 -13.03 -7.59
C LYS A 193 11.28 -11.82 -7.28
N SER A 194 10.05 -11.83 -7.79
CA SER A 194 9.05 -10.81 -7.50
C SER A 194 8.24 -11.18 -6.24
N PRO A 195 7.81 -10.18 -5.45
CA PRO A 195 7.01 -10.43 -4.26
C PRO A 195 5.59 -10.86 -4.61
N PHE A 196 4.96 -11.62 -3.72
CA PHE A 196 3.53 -11.91 -3.73
C PHE A 196 2.79 -10.84 -2.93
N LEU A 197 1.95 -10.04 -3.59
CA LEU A 197 1.25 -8.92 -2.94
C LEU A 197 -0.15 -9.35 -2.49
N VAL A 198 -0.50 -9.01 -1.25
CA VAL A 198 -1.85 -9.22 -0.71
C VAL A 198 -2.45 -7.95 -0.13
N ASN A 199 -3.75 -7.77 -0.36
CA ASN A 199 -4.59 -6.79 0.28
C ASN A 199 -5.20 -7.44 1.53
N ALA A 200 -4.75 -7.03 2.72
CA ALA A 200 -5.04 -7.69 3.98
C ALA A 200 -5.74 -6.73 4.94
N TYR A 201 -7.00 -7.01 5.28
CA TYR A 201 -7.83 -6.13 6.09
C TYR A 201 -8.47 -6.90 7.26
N PRO A 202 -7.88 -6.83 8.47
CA PRO A 202 -8.51 -7.31 9.70
C PRO A 202 -9.91 -6.74 9.95
N TYR A 203 -10.15 -5.51 9.46
CA TYR A 203 -11.46 -4.85 9.52
C TYR A 203 -12.60 -5.72 8.99
N PHE A 204 -12.43 -6.39 7.84
CA PHE A 204 -13.52 -7.18 7.25
C PHE A 204 -13.91 -8.40 8.08
N ALA A 205 -12.93 -9.05 8.73
CA ALA A 205 -13.21 -10.15 9.65
C ALA A 205 -13.99 -9.67 10.89
N TYR A 206 -13.61 -8.52 11.44
CA TYR A 206 -14.33 -7.90 12.56
C TYR A 206 -15.74 -7.48 12.16
N LYS A 207 -15.89 -6.77 11.04
CA LYS A 207 -17.20 -6.36 10.50
C LYS A 207 -18.15 -7.54 10.34
N ALA A 208 -17.65 -8.66 9.81
CA ALA A 208 -18.46 -9.85 9.57
C ALA A 208 -18.89 -10.56 10.87
N ASN A 209 -18.04 -10.56 11.90
CA ASN A 209 -18.25 -11.33 13.14
C ASN A 209 -17.83 -10.56 14.41
N PRO A 210 -18.42 -9.40 14.72
CA PRO A 210 -17.93 -8.51 15.78
C PRO A 210 -18.12 -9.08 17.20
N ASN A 211 -18.97 -10.10 17.34
CA ASN A 211 -19.19 -10.79 18.62
C ASN A 211 -18.17 -11.89 18.92
N THR A 212 -17.42 -12.35 17.90
CA THR A 212 -16.47 -13.46 18.00
C THR A 212 -15.03 -12.99 17.78
N VAL A 213 -14.84 -12.06 16.85
CA VAL A 213 -13.54 -11.45 16.57
C VAL A 213 -13.32 -10.33 17.58
N SER A 214 -12.33 -10.48 18.47
CA SER A 214 -11.94 -9.44 19.43
C SER A 214 -11.51 -8.18 18.70
N LEU A 215 -12.02 -7.03 19.15
CA LEU A 215 -11.64 -5.73 18.63
C LEU A 215 -10.17 -5.43 18.95
N GLU A 216 -9.72 -5.80 20.16
CA GLU A 216 -8.33 -5.63 20.58
C GLU A 216 -7.35 -6.38 19.67
N TYR A 217 -7.71 -7.60 19.27
CA TYR A 217 -6.92 -8.46 18.39
C TYR A 217 -6.75 -7.88 16.98
N VAL A 218 -7.80 -7.27 16.42
CA VAL A 218 -7.74 -6.68 15.07
C VAL A 218 -7.18 -5.26 15.07
N LEU A 219 -7.16 -4.58 16.22
CA LEU A 219 -6.60 -3.24 16.39
C LEU A 219 -5.17 -3.22 16.92
N PHE A 220 -4.48 -4.35 17.08
CA PHE A 220 -3.14 -4.46 17.70
C PHE A 220 -3.07 -3.94 19.15
N GLN A 221 -4.18 -3.95 19.87
CA GLN A 221 -4.21 -3.58 21.29
C GLN A 221 -3.73 -4.76 22.15
N PRO A 222 -3.28 -4.53 23.40
CA PRO A 222 -2.90 -5.60 24.31
C PRO A 222 -4.01 -6.65 24.47
N ASN A 223 -3.69 -7.91 24.17
CA ASN A 223 -4.59 -9.06 24.30
C ASN A 223 -3.74 -10.33 24.49
N SER A 224 -4.38 -11.46 24.82
CA SER A 224 -3.67 -12.73 25.04
C SER A 224 -3.10 -13.35 23.74
N GLY A 225 -3.55 -12.87 22.59
CA GLY A 225 -3.29 -13.47 21.29
C GLY A 225 -4.06 -14.76 21.06
N ILE A 226 -3.84 -15.34 19.89
CA ILE A 226 -4.33 -16.65 19.50
C ILE A 226 -3.11 -17.54 19.28
N THR A 227 -3.01 -18.62 20.06
CA THR A 227 -1.96 -19.62 19.88
C THR A 227 -2.39 -20.62 18.82
N ASP A 228 -1.57 -20.73 17.77
CA ASP A 228 -1.72 -21.74 16.74
C ASP A 228 -1.44 -23.14 17.34
N PRO A 229 -2.40 -24.09 17.29
CA PRO A 229 -2.28 -25.38 17.97
C PRO A 229 -1.28 -26.34 17.32
N ASN A 230 -0.90 -26.12 16.07
CA ASN A 230 0.02 -27.02 15.36
C ASN A 230 1.49 -26.58 15.54
N THR A 231 1.71 -25.27 15.70
CA THR A 231 3.06 -24.68 15.74
C THR A 231 3.43 -24.08 17.10
N ASN A 232 2.45 -23.87 17.98
CA ASN A 232 2.56 -23.10 19.22
C ASN A 232 2.99 -21.63 19.03
N LEU A 233 2.93 -21.11 17.80
CA LEU A 233 3.17 -19.69 17.54
C LEU A 233 1.98 -18.88 18.07
N ASN A 234 2.26 -17.84 18.85
CA ASN A 234 1.23 -16.94 19.36
C ASN A 234 1.14 -15.69 18.49
N TYR A 235 -0.06 -15.44 17.97
CA TYR A 235 -0.37 -14.26 17.18
C TYR A 235 -1.09 -13.27 18.08
N ASP A 236 -0.47 -12.14 18.39
CA ASP A 236 -1.07 -11.08 19.20
C ASP A 236 -1.96 -10.12 18.38
N ASN A 237 -1.99 -10.29 17.06
CA ASN A 237 -2.82 -9.52 16.15
C ASN A 237 -3.20 -10.30 14.88
N MET A 238 -4.33 -9.94 14.28
CA MET A 238 -4.87 -10.64 13.11
C MET A 238 -4.05 -10.43 11.83
N LEU A 239 -3.46 -9.26 11.62
CA LEU A 239 -2.71 -8.99 10.38
C LEU A 239 -1.53 -9.97 10.24
N TYR A 240 -0.82 -10.24 11.33
CA TYR A 240 0.30 -11.19 11.34
C TYR A 240 -0.17 -12.61 11.09
N ALA A 241 -1.31 -13.00 11.68
CA ALA A 241 -1.93 -14.29 11.40
C ALA A 241 -2.30 -14.42 9.92
N GLN A 242 -2.88 -13.38 9.31
CA GLN A 242 -3.23 -13.36 7.88
C GLN A 242 -1.99 -13.49 6.97
N ILE A 243 -0.91 -12.76 7.27
CA ILE A 243 0.37 -12.86 6.53
C ILE A 243 0.92 -14.29 6.60
N ASP A 244 0.94 -14.89 7.78
CA ASP A 244 1.51 -16.22 7.98
C ASP A 244 0.63 -17.33 7.39
N SER A 245 -0.69 -17.13 7.32
CA SER A 245 -1.59 -18.00 6.53
C SER A 245 -1.23 -17.99 5.05
N VAL A 246 -0.86 -16.84 4.48
CA VAL A 246 -0.42 -16.73 3.08
C VAL A 246 0.94 -17.41 2.89
N TYR A 247 1.91 -17.15 3.76
CA TYR A 247 3.21 -17.86 3.70
C TYR A 247 3.03 -19.38 3.77
N THR A 248 2.16 -19.85 4.66
CA THR A 248 1.84 -21.28 4.80
C THR A 248 1.19 -21.83 3.53
N ALA A 249 0.26 -21.10 2.92
CA ALA A 249 -0.40 -21.51 1.67
C ALA A 249 0.61 -21.62 0.50
N ILE A 250 1.53 -20.65 0.40
CA ILE A 250 2.62 -20.65 -0.59
C ILE A 250 3.55 -21.85 -0.37
N GLN A 251 3.92 -22.12 0.89
CA GLN A 251 4.72 -23.30 1.26
C GLN A 251 4.00 -24.61 0.93
N GLY A 252 2.69 -24.69 1.15
CA GLY A 252 1.86 -25.83 0.77
C GLY A 252 1.84 -26.10 -0.74
N MET A 253 2.15 -25.09 -1.56
CA MET A 253 2.34 -25.21 -3.01
C MET A 253 3.81 -25.38 -3.43
N GLY A 254 4.72 -25.67 -2.50
CA GLY A 254 6.11 -26.02 -2.79
C GLY A 254 7.08 -24.85 -2.84
N HIS A 255 6.67 -23.64 -2.48
CA HIS A 255 7.51 -22.44 -2.53
C HIS A 255 7.87 -21.92 -1.14
N THR A 256 9.15 -21.68 -0.90
CA THR A 256 9.66 -21.12 0.38
C THR A 256 10.48 -19.85 0.18
N ASP A 257 10.69 -19.47 -1.08
CA ASP A 257 11.58 -18.40 -1.54
C ASP A 257 10.84 -17.14 -2.00
N ILE A 258 9.51 -17.09 -1.84
CA ILE A 258 8.66 -15.97 -2.24
C ILE A 258 8.35 -15.10 -1.02
N ASP A 259 8.70 -13.82 -1.09
CA ASP A 259 8.34 -12.83 -0.08
C ASP A 259 6.87 -12.41 -0.22
N VAL A 260 6.15 -12.37 0.90
CA VAL A 260 4.79 -11.79 0.98
C VAL A 260 4.90 -10.34 1.43
N ARG A 261 4.22 -9.45 0.71
CA ARG A 261 4.12 -8.02 1.07
C ARG A 261 2.67 -7.57 1.04
N ILE A 262 2.34 -6.60 1.89
CA ILE A 262 0.99 -6.06 1.97
C ILE A 262 0.87 -4.87 1.02
N SER A 263 0.13 -5.05 -0.07
CA SER A 263 -0.17 -3.96 -1.01
C SER A 263 -1.25 -3.03 -0.50
N GLU A 264 -2.10 -3.49 0.42
CA GLU A 264 -3.12 -2.67 1.05
C GLU A 264 -3.49 -3.18 2.44
N THR A 265 -3.60 -2.26 3.38
CA THR A 265 -4.27 -2.50 4.65
C THR A 265 -4.70 -1.17 5.25
N GLY A 266 -5.83 -1.15 5.95
CA GLY A 266 -6.36 0.07 6.53
C GLY A 266 -7.64 -0.19 7.31
N TRP A 267 -8.22 0.88 7.84
CA TRP A 267 -9.45 0.84 8.60
C TRP A 267 -10.28 2.09 8.33
N PRO A 268 -11.57 1.96 7.96
CA PRO A 268 -12.38 3.11 7.59
C PRO A 268 -12.81 3.90 8.82
N SER A 269 -12.80 5.22 8.72
CA SER A 269 -13.21 6.13 9.81
C SER A 269 -14.71 6.35 9.90
N LYS A 270 -15.47 5.86 8.92
CA LYS A 270 -16.93 6.00 8.87
C LYS A 270 -17.50 4.94 7.94
N GLY A 271 -18.58 4.29 8.33
CA GLY A 271 -19.29 3.32 7.49
C GLY A 271 -20.80 3.48 7.56
N ASP A 272 -21.50 2.62 6.82
CA ASP A 272 -22.95 2.43 6.92
C ASP A 272 -23.34 1.81 8.27
N PRO A 273 -24.64 1.81 8.67
CA PRO A 273 -25.05 1.28 9.97
C PRO A 273 -24.67 -0.18 10.25
N ASP A 274 -24.50 -1.00 9.21
CA ASP A 274 -24.08 -2.40 9.27
C ASP A 274 -22.55 -2.59 9.19
N GLU A 275 -21.80 -1.51 9.02
CA GLU A 275 -20.33 -1.49 8.96
C GLU A 275 -19.71 -1.31 10.35
N VAL A 276 -20.01 -2.25 11.24
CA VAL A 276 -19.58 -2.22 12.64
C VAL A 276 -18.06 -2.07 12.75
N GLY A 277 -17.65 -1.12 13.59
CA GLY A 277 -16.24 -0.82 13.84
C GLY A 277 -15.67 0.31 12.97
N ALA A 278 -16.37 0.77 11.92
CA ALA A 278 -15.94 1.90 11.09
C ALA A 278 -16.12 3.25 11.81
N THR A 279 -15.15 3.62 12.65
CA THR A 279 -15.16 4.85 13.45
C THR A 279 -13.80 5.55 13.39
N PRO A 280 -13.73 6.88 13.61
CA PRO A 280 -12.44 7.58 13.62
C PRO A 280 -11.49 7.06 14.69
N ASP A 281 -12.01 6.67 15.86
CA ASP A 281 -11.21 6.14 16.97
C ASP A 281 -10.58 4.79 16.62
N ASN A 282 -11.35 3.88 16.01
CA ASN A 282 -10.82 2.58 15.57
C ASN A 282 -9.83 2.73 14.42
N ALA A 283 -10.08 3.65 13.47
CA ALA A 283 -9.16 3.95 12.39
C ALA A 283 -7.83 4.52 12.92
N ALA A 284 -7.90 5.43 13.89
CA ALA A 284 -6.73 5.97 14.57
C ALA A 284 -5.95 4.89 15.33
N MET A 285 -6.65 3.99 16.03
CA MET A 285 -6.01 2.86 16.72
C MET A 285 -5.34 1.91 15.74
N TYR A 286 -6.04 1.47 14.70
CA TYR A 286 -5.50 0.52 13.72
C TYR A 286 -4.25 1.08 13.03
N ASN A 287 -4.38 2.23 12.35
CA ASN A 287 -3.29 2.82 11.60
C ASN A 287 -2.16 3.30 12.52
N GLY A 288 -2.48 3.91 13.67
CA GLY A 288 -1.47 4.36 14.63
C GLY A 288 -0.69 3.21 15.30
N ASN A 289 -1.35 2.09 15.62
CA ASN A 289 -0.66 0.91 16.14
C ASN A 289 0.17 0.22 15.05
N LEU A 290 -0.36 0.13 13.81
CA LEU A 290 0.36 -0.41 12.66
C LEU A 290 1.68 0.33 12.41
N LEU A 291 1.65 1.67 12.39
CA LEU A 291 2.85 2.50 12.26
C LEU A 291 3.88 2.21 13.36
N ARG A 292 3.43 2.02 14.60
CA ARG A 292 4.31 1.66 15.72
C ARG A 292 4.93 0.28 15.54
N ARG A 293 4.18 -0.71 15.05
CA ARG A 293 4.70 -2.05 14.74
C ARG A 293 5.75 -2.01 13.63
N ILE A 294 5.53 -1.22 12.57
CA ILE A 294 6.50 -0.99 11.49
C ILE A 294 7.77 -0.30 12.02
N ALA A 295 7.62 0.72 12.88
CA ALA A 295 8.75 1.41 13.52
C ALA A 295 9.62 0.48 14.38
N MET A 296 9.03 -0.57 14.95
CA MET A 296 9.74 -1.59 15.72
C MET A 296 10.46 -2.62 14.82
N ASN A 297 10.32 -2.52 13.50
CA ASN A 297 10.90 -3.43 12.52
C ASN A 297 10.50 -4.90 12.79
N GLN A 298 9.26 -5.12 13.27
CA GLN A 298 8.76 -6.44 13.63
C GLN A 298 8.41 -7.25 12.39
N GLY A 299 8.84 -8.51 12.37
CA GLY A 299 8.27 -9.55 11.53
C GLY A 299 7.06 -10.23 12.19
N THR A 300 6.50 -11.20 11.51
CA THR A 300 5.41 -12.04 12.03
C THR A 300 5.96 -13.19 12.89
N PRO A 301 5.12 -13.91 13.68
CA PRO A 301 5.57 -15.07 14.44
C PRO A 301 6.26 -16.16 13.60
N LEU A 302 5.79 -16.45 12.37
CA LEU A 302 6.42 -17.43 11.47
C LEU A 302 7.69 -16.88 10.80
N LYS A 303 7.76 -15.56 10.55
CA LYS A 303 8.88 -14.89 9.89
C LYS A 303 9.44 -13.72 10.72
N PRO A 304 9.97 -13.96 11.94
CA PRO A 304 10.33 -12.90 12.87
C PRO A 304 11.53 -12.05 12.41
N SER A 305 12.36 -12.59 11.52
CA SER A 305 13.53 -11.90 10.96
C SER A 305 13.25 -11.11 9.68
N VAL A 306 12.03 -11.18 9.15
CA VAL A 306 11.61 -10.47 7.94
C VAL A 306 10.62 -9.39 8.35
N PRO A 307 11.01 -8.11 8.38
CA PRO A 307 10.10 -7.02 8.70
C PRO A 307 8.92 -6.99 7.74
N ILE A 308 7.73 -6.67 8.24
CA ILE A 308 6.56 -6.49 7.40
C ILE A 308 6.75 -5.32 6.42
N ASP A 309 6.45 -5.55 5.15
CA ASP A 309 6.44 -4.52 4.11
C ASP A 309 4.99 -4.18 3.75
N ILE A 310 4.58 -2.92 3.97
CA ILE A 310 3.18 -2.51 3.96
C ILE A 310 2.96 -1.21 3.19
N TYR A 311 1.87 -1.19 2.41
CA TYR A 311 1.22 0.01 1.89
C TYR A 311 -0.10 0.27 2.60
N VAL A 312 -0.20 1.40 3.33
CA VAL A 312 -1.45 1.78 4.01
C VAL A 312 -2.47 2.26 3.00
N PHE A 313 -3.70 1.78 3.14
CA PHE A 313 -4.86 2.21 2.36
C PHE A 313 -5.73 3.14 3.23
N ALA A 314 -5.85 4.43 2.90
CA ALA A 314 -5.20 5.16 1.80
C ALA A 314 -4.80 6.59 2.20
N LEU A 315 -4.13 7.32 1.31
CA LEU A 315 -3.69 8.68 1.59
C LEU A 315 -4.87 9.63 1.84
N PHE A 316 -5.89 9.61 0.99
CA PHE A 316 -7.03 10.51 1.06
C PHE A 316 -8.35 9.75 1.16
N ASN A 317 -9.37 10.42 1.69
CA ASN A 317 -10.76 10.02 1.46
C ASN A 317 -11.11 10.23 -0.03
N GLU A 318 -11.68 9.20 -0.64
CA GLU A 318 -11.97 9.18 -2.08
C GLU A 318 -13.49 9.24 -2.31
N ASP A 319 -14.02 10.44 -2.57
CA ASP A 319 -15.46 10.71 -2.52
C ASP A 319 -16.29 10.08 -3.65
N LEU A 320 -15.65 9.62 -4.72
CA LEU A 320 -16.31 8.95 -5.85
C LEU A 320 -16.21 7.43 -5.80
N LYS A 321 -15.59 6.84 -4.75
CA LYS A 321 -15.55 5.37 -4.63
C LYS A 321 -16.98 4.80 -4.53
N PRO A 322 -17.33 3.80 -5.37
CA PRO A 322 -18.65 3.17 -5.32
C PRO A 322 -18.78 2.28 -4.08
N GLY A 323 -19.98 1.77 -3.83
CA GLY A 323 -20.24 0.83 -2.73
C GLY A 323 -20.60 1.50 -1.42
N SER A 324 -20.29 0.83 -0.31
CA SER A 324 -20.67 1.26 1.05
C SER A 324 -19.95 2.54 1.49
N THR A 325 -20.46 3.18 2.54
CA THR A 325 -19.89 4.44 3.04
C THR A 325 -18.44 4.30 3.47
N SER A 326 -18.02 3.15 3.97
CA SER A 326 -16.61 2.90 4.33
C SER A 326 -15.64 3.12 3.18
N GLU A 327 -16.00 2.78 1.94
CA GLU A 327 -15.14 2.92 0.77
C GLU A 327 -14.66 4.37 0.55
N ARG A 328 -15.47 5.35 0.96
CA ARG A 328 -15.16 6.79 0.84
C ARG A 328 -14.40 7.37 2.04
N ASN A 329 -14.09 6.54 3.04
CA ASN A 329 -13.63 6.97 4.37
C ASN A 329 -12.40 6.19 4.89
N TYR A 330 -11.53 5.68 4.01
CA TYR A 330 -10.26 5.03 4.39
C TYR A 330 -9.06 5.98 4.53
N GLY A 331 -9.22 7.25 4.15
CA GLY A 331 -8.15 8.23 4.10
C GLY A 331 -7.51 8.51 5.45
N LEU A 332 -6.19 8.64 5.47
CA LEU A 332 -5.47 9.27 6.58
C LEU A 332 -5.72 10.78 6.61
N PHE A 333 -5.94 11.39 5.45
CA PHE A 333 -6.18 12.82 5.27
C PHE A 333 -7.49 13.10 4.52
N TYR A 334 -8.11 14.22 4.84
CA TYR A 334 -9.07 14.83 3.94
C TYR A 334 -8.35 15.42 2.72
N PRO A 335 -9.06 15.67 1.60
CA PRO A 335 -8.47 16.26 0.40
C PRO A 335 -7.81 17.64 0.62
N ASP A 336 -8.19 18.36 1.67
CA ASP A 336 -7.56 19.64 2.05
C ASP A 336 -6.23 19.47 2.82
N GLY A 337 -5.83 18.23 3.12
CA GLY A 337 -4.62 17.85 3.86
C GLY A 337 -4.73 17.86 5.36
N THR A 338 -5.92 18.16 5.90
CA THR A 338 -6.15 17.98 7.33
C THR A 338 -6.24 16.48 7.66
N PRO A 339 -5.65 16.01 8.77
CA PRO A 339 -5.76 14.62 9.16
C PRO A 339 -7.21 14.28 9.53
N VAL A 340 -7.70 13.12 9.08
CA VAL A 340 -9.05 12.64 9.46
C VAL A 340 -9.09 12.27 10.94
N TYR A 341 -7.98 11.77 11.46
CA TYR A 341 -7.76 11.42 12.86
C TYR A 341 -6.26 11.52 13.19
N ASN A 342 -5.93 11.68 14.47
CA ASN A 342 -4.53 11.90 14.89
C ASN A 342 -3.79 10.57 15.10
N ILE A 343 -2.78 10.31 14.27
CA ILE A 343 -1.85 9.17 14.38
C ILE A 343 -0.39 9.63 14.53
N GLY A 344 -0.17 10.89 14.91
CA GLY A 344 1.17 11.48 15.04
C GLY A 344 1.84 11.85 13.72
N LEU A 345 1.13 11.73 12.60
CA LEU A 345 1.58 12.23 11.30
C LEU A 345 1.21 13.71 11.16
N HIS A 346 2.22 14.58 11.10
CA HIS A 346 2.06 16.02 10.90
C HIS A 346 2.59 16.41 9.52
N GLY A 347 1.75 16.23 8.49
CA GLY A 347 2.07 16.62 7.12
C GLY A 347 1.77 18.10 6.86
N TYR A 348 2.51 18.71 5.93
CA TYR A 348 2.27 20.08 5.51
C TYR A 348 1.91 20.14 4.03
N LEU A 349 0.63 20.40 3.74
CA LEU A 349 0.21 20.77 2.39
C LEU A 349 0.49 22.26 2.14
N ARG A 350 1.52 22.53 1.33
CA ARG A 350 1.88 23.90 0.93
C ARG A 350 0.66 24.64 0.36
N PRO A 351 0.37 25.89 0.77
CA PRO A 351 -0.67 26.72 0.16
C PRO A 351 -0.44 26.88 -1.34
N MET A 352 -1.51 27.06 -2.13
CA MET A 352 -1.37 27.48 -3.52
C MET A 352 -0.66 28.84 -3.55
N SER A 353 0.53 28.91 -4.17
CA SER A 353 1.16 30.20 -4.43
C SER A 353 0.29 30.98 -5.41
N SER A 354 -0.05 32.23 -5.09
CA SER A 354 -0.84 33.16 -5.91
C SER A 354 -0.21 33.54 -7.27
N SER A 355 0.83 32.83 -7.71
CA SER A 355 1.65 33.13 -8.89
C SER A 355 1.08 32.59 -10.20
N CYS A 356 -0.24 32.39 -10.30
CA CYS A 356 -0.90 32.07 -11.57
C CYS A 356 -2.10 33.01 -11.81
N LYS A 357 -1.86 34.31 -11.63
CA LYS A 357 -2.63 35.39 -12.24
C LYS A 357 -1.63 36.38 -12.80
N LEU A 358 -1.02 36.07 -13.94
CA LEU A 358 -0.36 37.00 -14.88
C LEU A 358 0.31 36.17 -15.99
N MET A 359 -0.49 35.63 -16.89
CA MET A 359 -0.11 35.57 -18.30
C MET A 359 -1.33 36.03 -19.10
N ALA A 360 -1.55 37.35 -19.04
CA ALA A 360 -2.34 38.01 -20.06
C ALA A 360 -1.51 37.98 -21.35
N ASN A 361 -2.16 37.58 -22.43
CA ASN A 361 -1.65 37.40 -23.77
C ASN A 361 -0.98 38.71 -24.28
N PRO A 362 0.27 38.72 -24.79
CA PRO A 362 0.91 39.94 -25.30
C PRO A 362 0.39 40.45 -26.65
N LEU A 363 -0.84 40.10 -27.06
CA LEU A 363 -1.35 40.39 -28.42
C LEU A 363 -2.63 41.25 -28.47
N GLU A 364 -3.02 41.89 -27.36
CA GLU A 364 -4.20 42.78 -27.32
C GLU A 364 -3.91 44.24 -26.99
N ILE A 365 -2.66 44.71 -27.14
CA ILE A 365 -2.32 46.13 -27.03
C ILE A 365 -1.78 46.63 -28.37
N LEU A 366 -2.63 46.60 -29.40
CA LEU A 366 -2.42 47.37 -30.63
C LEU A 366 -3.71 47.34 -31.46
N ASN A 367 -4.80 47.94 -30.96
CA ASN A 367 -5.97 48.33 -31.76
C ASN A 367 -6.95 49.24 -30.98
N SER A 368 -6.45 50.32 -30.37
CA SER A 368 -7.34 51.35 -29.81
C SER A 368 -6.81 52.79 -29.94
N GLU A 369 -6.08 53.09 -31.01
CA GLU A 369 -5.94 54.47 -31.49
C GLU A 369 -6.20 54.48 -33.00
N VAL A 370 -7.08 55.41 -33.41
CA VAL A 370 -7.65 55.65 -34.75
C VAL A 370 -8.99 54.94 -35.03
N ARG A 371 -10.06 55.48 -34.45
CA ARG A 371 -11.21 56.05 -35.19
C ARG A 371 -12.17 56.81 -34.29
#